data_AF-A0A965AGV1-F1
#
_entry.id   AF-A0A965AGV1-F1
#
_cell.length_a   1.000
_cell.length_b   1.000
_cell.length_c   1.000
_cell.angle_alpha   90.00
_cell.angle_beta   90.00
_cell.angle_gamma   90.00
#
_symmetry.space_group_name_H-M   'P 1'
#
loop_
_entity.id
_entity.type
_entity.pdbx_description
1 polymer ?
#
loop_
_entity_poly.entity_id
_entity_poly.type
_entity_poly.pdbx_seq_one_letter_code
_entity_poly.pdbx_strand_id
1 'polypeptide(L)' 'MLYYLFDYLDKQFDLIGAGVFKYISFRAGMAAVLSLIITIFFGKALINFLRRQQVGEDIR' A
#
# COMPACT_ATOMS: atom_id res chain seq x y z
N MET A 1 -8.64 19.23 -5.80
CA MET A 1 -9.61 19.95 -6.67
C MET A 1 -9.58 19.37 -8.11
N LEU A 2 -9.68 18.05 -8.24
CA LEU A 2 -9.77 17.28 -9.52
C LEU A 2 -10.99 16.33 -9.48
N TYR A 3 -11.94 16.62 -8.59
CA TYR A 3 -13.05 15.73 -8.26
C TYR A 3 -14.03 15.56 -9.42
N TYR A 4 -14.27 16.64 -10.18
CA TYR A 4 -15.20 16.65 -11.30
C TYR A 4 -14.70 15.88 -12.54
N LEU A 5 -13.37 15.81 -12.76
CA LEU A 5 -12.81 15.07 -13.88
C LEU A 5 -12.87 13.55 -13.64
N PHE A 6 -12.67 13.14 -12.38
CA PHE A 6 -12.86 11.76 -11.95
C PHE A 6 -14.34 11.34 -11.96
N ASP A 7 -15.26 12.24 -11.61
CA ASP A 7 -16.70 11.96 -11.61
C ASP A 7 -17.26 11.73 -13.03
N TYR A 8 -16.70 12.42 -14.05
CA TYR A 8 -17.06 12.23 -15.46
C TYR A 8 -16.55 10.90 -16.03
N LEU A 9 -15.38 10.44 -15.59
CA LEU A 9 -14.80 9.17 -16.00
C LEU A 9 -15.47 7.96 -15.32
N ASP A 10 -15.94 8.15 -14.08
CA ASP A 10 -16.67 7.16 -13.28
C ASP A 10 -18.06 6.84 -13.85
N LYS A 11 -18.70 7.82 -14.51
CA LYS A 11 -20.02 7.66 -15.15
C LYS A 11 -19.98 6.91 -16.49
N GLN A 12 -18.85 6.90 -17.19
CA GLN A 12 -18.74 6.35 -18.55
C GLN A 12 -18.37 4.86 -18.55
N PHE A 13 -17.76 4.37 -17.47
CA PHE A 13 -17.22 3.01 -17.44
C PHE A 13 -18.09 1.97 -16.74
N ASP A 14 -19.25 2.33 -16.16
CA ASP A 14 -20.27 1.43 -15.58
C ASP A 14 -19.73 0.06 -15.09
N LEU A 15 -18.62 0.12 -14.34
CA LEU A 15 -17.98 -1.05 -13.77
C LEU A 15 -18.63 -1.22 -12.41
N ILE A 16 -19.46 -2.24 -12.27
CA ILE A 16 -20.05 -2.70 -11.00
C ILE A 16 -18.96 -2.63 -9.90
N GLY A 17 -18.98 -1.59 -9.05
CA GLY A 17 -17.92 -1.28 -8.06
C GLY A 17 -17.29 0.13 -8.12
N ALA A 18 -17.61 0.94 -9.14
CA ALA A 18 -17.12 2.31 -9.35
C ALA A 18 -17.30 3.26 -8.14
N GLY A 19 -18.42 3.12 -7.42
CA GLY A 19 -18.68 3.91 -6.20
C GLY A 19 -17.71 3.62 -5.05
N VAL A 20 -17.11 2.42 -4.97
CA VAL A 20 -16.21 2.03 -3.88
C VAL A 20 -14.85 2.73 -3.99
N PHE A 21 -14.41 3.04 -5.21
CA PHE A 21 -13.17 3.77 -5.48
C PHE A 21 -13.23 5.26 -5.11
N LYS A 22 -14.43 5.84 -4.97
CA LYS A 22 -14.63 7.21 -4.43
C LYS A 22 -14.38 7.29 -2.92
N TYR A 23 -14.46 6.18 -2.19
CA TYR A 23 -14.22 6.17 -0.75
C TYR A 23 -12.73 6.11 -0.43
N ILE A 24 -12.24 7.12 0.27
CA ILE A 24 -10.87 7.20 0.78
C ILE A 24 -10.52 5.96 1.63
N SER A 25 -11.49 5.43 2.37
CA SER A 25 -11.33 4.23 3.20
C SER A 25 -10.98 2.97 2.41
N PHE A 26 -11.53 2.80 1.19
CA PHE A 26 -11.22 1.64 0.35
C PHE A 26 -9.78 1.72 -0.17
N ARG A 27 -9.36 2.90 -0.65
CA ARG A 27 -7.97 3.14 -1.06
C ARG A 27 -6.99 2.97 0.11
N ALA A 28 -7.33 3.46 1.30
CA ALA A 28 -6.52 3.30 2.50
C ALA A 28 -6.43 1.82 2.93
N GLY A 29 -7.54 1.08 2.87
CA GLY A 29 -7.58 -0.35 3.16
C GLY A 29 -6.72 -1.15 2.18
N MET A 30 -6.83 -0.87 0.87
CA MET A 30 -5.98 -1.49 -0.14
C MET A 30 -4.49 -1.15 0.07
N ALA A 31 -4.16 0.10 0.41
CA ALA A 31 -2.79 0.51 0.70
C ALA A 31 -2.22 -0.21 1.95
N ALA A 32 -3.03 -0.40 2.99
CA ALA A 32 -2.63 -1.12 4.20
C ALA A 32 -2.38 -2.61 3.91
N VAL A 33 -3.28 -3.26 3.17
CA VAL A 33 -3.10 -4.67 2.75
C VAL A 33 -1.87 -4.82 1.87
N LEU A 34 -1.65 -3.91 0.92
CA LEU A 34 -0.46 -3.92 0.06
C LEU A 34 0.82 -3.75 0.88
N SER A 35 0.83 -2.81 1.85
CA SER A 35 1.97 -2.59 2.76
C SER A 35 2.31 -3.84 3.56
N LEU A 36 1.30 -4.57 4.06
CA LEU A 36 1.50 -5.83 4.77
C LEU A 36 2.10 -6.91 3.86
N ILE A 37 1.59 -7.06 2.64
CA ILE A 37 2.12 -8.03 1.67
C ILE A 37 3.59 -7.73 1.38
N ILE A 38 3.92 -6.47 1.07
CA ILE A 38 5.30 -6.04 0.82
C ILE A 38 6.17 -6.32 2.05
N THR A 39 5.69 -6.02 3.26
CA THR A 39 6.41 -6.25 4.50
C THR A 39 6.68 -7.74 4.73
N ILE A 40 5.76 -8.64 4.40
CA ILE A 40 5.98 -10.09 4.58
C ILE A 40 7.03 -10.60 3.58
N PHE A 41 6.95 -10.18 2.31
CA PHE A 41 7.88 -10.63 1.27
C PHE A 41 9.28 -10.02 1.45
N PHE A 42 9.38 -8.71 1.69
CA PHE A 42 10.66 -7.99 1.80
C PHE A 42 11.18 -7.90 3.24
N GLY A 43 10.34 -8.10 4.26
CA GLY A 43 10.73 -7.96 5.66
C GLY A 43 11.80 -8.95 6.07
N LYS A 44 11.76 -10.20 5.59
CA LYS A 44 12.83 -11.18 5.90
C LYS A 44 14.18 -10.75 5.31
N ALA A 45 14.18 -10.18 4.11
CA ALA A 45 15.39 -9.67 3.48
C ALA A 45 15.94 -8.44 4.22
N LEU A 46 15.05 -7.51 4.62
CA LEU A 46 15.40 -6.32 5.39
C LEU A 46 15.94 -6.69 6.79
N ILE A 47 15.29 -7.61 7.50
CA ILE A 47 15.75 -8.09 8.82
C ILE A 47 17.11 -8.78 8.69
N ASN A 48 17.32 -9.62 7.68
CA ASN A 48 18.62 -10.27 7.47
C ASN A 48 19.72 -9.27 7.08
N PHE A 49 19.37 -8.22 6.33
CA PHE A 49 20.29 -7.14 5.99
C PHE A 49 20.67 -6.33 7.23
N LEU A 50 19.69 -5.90 8.03
CA LEU A 50 19.92 -5.18 9.28
C LEU A 50 20.67 -6.04 10.30
N ARG A 51 20.33 -7.32 10.43
CA ARG A 51 21.04 -8.26 11.29
C ARG A 51 22.50 -8.43 10.88
N ARG A 52 22.81 -8.49 9.58
CA ARG A 52 24.20 -8.50 9.10
C ARG A 52 24.94 -7.20 9.41
N GLN A 53 24.24 -6.07 9.48
CA GLN A 53 24.82 -4.77 9.80
C GLN A 53 25.00 -4.56 11.31
N GLN A 54 24.08 -5.06 12.14
CA GLN A 54 24.11 -4.96 13.61
C GLN A 54 25.03 -6.00 14.28
N VAL A 55 25.38 -7.10 13.60
CA VAL A 55 26.35 -8.10 14.13
C VAL A 55 27.77 -7.52 14.28
N GLY A 56 28.05 -6.31 13.77
CA GLY A 56 29.29 -5.57 14.04
C GLY A 56 29.28 -4.77 15.35
N GLU A 57 28.13 -4.56 15.98
CA GLU A 57 27.99 -3.97 17.31
C GLU A 57 27.63 -5.07 18.29
N ASP A 58 28.56 -5.99 18.51
CA ASP A 58 28.58 -6.83 19.70
C ASP A 58 28.76 -5.89 20.89
N ILE A 59 27.65 -5.55 21.54
CA ILE A 59 27.61 -4.70 22.73
C ILE A 59 28.40 -5.43 23.82
N ARG A 60 29.66 -5.01 24.02
CA ARG A 60 30.46 -5.32 25.21
C ARG A 60 30.00 -4.49 26.40
#